data_AF-A0A3E3DSX0-F1
#
_entry.id   AF-A0A3E3DSX0-F1
#
_cell.length_a   1.000
_cell.length_b   1.000
_cell.length_c   1.000
_cell.angle_alpha   90.00
_cell.angle_beta   90.00
_cell.angle_gamma   90.00
#
_symmetry.space_group_name_H-M   'P 1'
#
loop_
_entity.id
_entity.type
_entity.pdbx_description
1 polymer ?
#
loop_
_entity_poly.entity_id
_entity_poly.type
_entity_poly.pdbx_seq_one_letter_code
_entity_poly.pdbx_strand_id
1 'polypeptide(L)'
;MKKKFESCGHSFDAEFFPAESSCMIRFYDSKNEDFGGSLHDLVIAEPSYGFLLVQYFGDDAVMSGVLNEKYFAKNMTEDILCFLEDSLPQCRNVYFPYHIDFAAVTGYDEYNGEYSA
;
A
#
# COMPACT_ATOMS: atom_id res chain seq x y z
N MET A 1 11.61 0.58 2.03
CA MET A 1 11.92 1.87 1.34
C MET A 1 10.65 2.69 1.31
N LYS A 2 10.69 3.99 1.65
CA LYS A 2 9.51 4.87 1.60
C LYS A 2 9.56 5.80 0.39
N LYS A 3 8.44 5.96 -0.30
CA LYS A 3 8.27 6.81 -1.48
C LYS A 3 6.89 7.47 -1.45
N LYS A 4 6.71 8.50 -2.29
CA LYS A 4 5.40 9.09 -2.56
C LYS A 4 4.87 8.56 -3.89
N PHE A 5 3.61 8.14 -3.87
CA PHE A 5 2.83 7.82 -5.07
C PHE A 5 1.92 9.01 -5.38
N GLU A 6 1.85 9.42 -6.65
CA GLU A 6 1.03 10.53 -7.10
C GLU A 6 0.24 10.11 -8.34
N SER A 7 -1.08 10.31 -8.32
CA SER A 7 -1.95 9.98 -9.45
C SER A 7 -3.25 10.77 -9.34
N CYS A 8 -3.76 11.27 -10.48
CA CYS A 8 -5.06 11.95 -10.56
C CYS A 8 -5.28 13.07 -9.52
N GLY A 9 -4.22 13.77 -9.09
CA GLY A 9 -4.30 14.81 -8.05
C GLY A 9 -4.32 14.30 -6.60
N HIS A 10 -4.20 12.99 -6.40
CA HIS A 10 -4.01 12.35 -5.09
C HIS A 10 -2.53 12.06 -4.85
N SER A 11 -2.11 12.09 -3.58
CA SER A 11 -0.75 11.73 -3.16
C SER A 11 -0.80 10.87 -1.90
N PHE A 12 -0.14 9.71 -1.94
CA PHE A 12 -0.12 8.73 -0.85
C PHE A 12 1.32 8.35 -0.49
N ASP A 13 1.56 7.99 0.77
CA ASP A 13 2.79 7.33 1.17
C ASP A 13 2.76 5.87 0.69
N ALA A 14 3.90 5.40 0.18
CA ALA A 14 4.10 4.03 -0.24
C ALA A 14 5.36 3.47 0.43
N GLU A 15 5.20 2.35 1.14
CA GLU A 15 6.30 1.66 1.82
C GLU A 15 6.53 0.27 1.24
N PHE A 16 7.77 0.01 0.85
CA PHE A 16 8.22 -1.21 0.21
C PHE A 16 8.94 -2.09 1.22
N PHE A 17 8.48 -3.34 1.32
CA PHE A 17 9.01 -4.42 2.16
C PHE A 17 9.58 -5.51 1.24
N PRO A 18 10.84 -5.38 0.80
CA PRO A 18 11.47 -6.38 -0.05
C PRO A 18 11.78 -7.66 0.73
N ALA A 19 11.60 -8.79 0.06
CA ALA A 19 12.05 -10.12 0.44
C ALA A 19 12.89 -10.72 -0.71
N GLU A 20 13.35 -11.96 -0.56
CA GLU A 20 14.24 -12.61 -1.54
C GLU A 20 13.64 -12.67 -2.95
N SER A 21 12.37 -13.06 -3.08
CA SER A 21 11.67 -13.24 -4.36
C SER A 21 10.36 -12.47 -4.45
N SER A 22 10.18 -11.46 -3.59
CA SER A 22 8.98 -10.64 -3.59
C SER A 22 9.20 -9.25 -3.01
N CYS A 23 8.25 -8.37 -3.22
CA CYS A 23 8.16 -7.10 -2.54
C CYS A 23 6.70 -6.80 -2.21
N MET A 24 6.39 -6.58 -0.94
CA MET A 24 5.10 -6.05 -0.53
C MET A 24 5.15 -4.52 -0.53
N ILE A 25 4.09 -3.87 -1.00
CA ILE A 25 3.94 -2.42 -1.06
C ILE A 25 2.70 -2.07 -0.26
N ARG A 26 2.84 -1.23 0.76
CA ARG A 26 1.74 -0.68 1.57
C ARG A 26 1.51 0.76 1.16
N PHE A 27 0.28 1.12 0.83
CA PHE A 27 -0.13 2.51 0.61
C PHE A 27 -0.86 3.06 1.84
N TYR A 28 -0.55 4.27 2.27
CA TYR A 28 -1.09 4.88 3.50
C TYR A 28 -0.92 6.40 3.50
N ASP A 29 -1.42 7.08 4.55
CA ASP A 29 -1.02 8.46 4.89
C ASP A 29 -0.28 8.44 6.21
N SER A 30 0.98 8.87 6.19
CA SER A 30 1.84 8.96 7.37
C SER A 30 1.27 9.83 8.48
N LYS A 31 0.38 10.78 8.18
CA LYS A 31 -0.33 11.58 9.18
C LYS A 31 -1.24 10.75 10.08
N ASN A 32 -1.72 9.62 9.57
CA ASN A 32 -2.59 8.71 10.31
C ASN A 32 -1.83 7.78 11.26
N GLU A 33 -0.49 7.80 11.22
CA GLU A 33 0.38 6.95 12.04
C GLU A 33 1.18 7.77 13.09
N ASP A 34 0.87 9.06 13.26
CA ASP A 34 1.54 9.93 14.24
C ASP A 34 0.88 9.83 15.63
N PHE A 35 1.31 8.84 16.41
CA PHE A 35 0.75 8.56 17.74
C PHE A 35 1.47 9.31 18.89
N GLY A 36 2.22 10.37 18.61
CA GLY A 36 2.79 11.24 19.66
C GLY A 36 3.81 10.58 20.61
N GLY A 37 4.29 9.37 20.29
CA GLY A 37 5.40 8.70 20.96
C GLY A 37 5.05 7.73 22.09
N SER A 38 3.87 7.80 22.71
CA SER A 38 3.42 6.81 23.70
C SER A 38 1.94 6.49 23.52
N LEU A 39 1.63 5.20 23.42
CA LEU A 39 0.26 4.71 23.27
C LEU A 39 -0.43 4.71 24.65
N HIS A 40 -1.27 5.70 24.90
CA HIS A 40 -2.09 5.83 26.11
C HIS A 40 -3.41 6.53 25.76
N ASP A 41 -4.46 6.24 26.53
CA ASP A 41 -5.76 6.93 26.50
C ASP A 41 -6.39 7.06 25.10
N LEU A 42 -7.02 5.98 24.63
CA LEU A 42 -7.74 5.91 23.36
C LEU A 42 -6.82 6.09 22.12
N VAL A 43 -6.32 4.97 21.61
CA VAL A 43 -5.56 4.94 20.34
C VAL A 43 -6.49 4.60 19.20
N ILE A 44 -6.69 5.54 18.27
CA ILE A 44 -7.42 5.30 17.01
C ILE A 44 -6.39 5.06 15.90
N ALA A 45 -6.27 3.82 15.43
CA ALA A 45 -5.38 3.46 14.34
C ALA A 45 -6.16 3.36 13.03
N GLU A 46 -5.95 4.30 12.11
CA GLU A 46 -6.55 4.17 10.78
C GLU A 46 -5.83 3.09 9.96
N PRO A 47 -6.58 2.25 9.21
CA PRO A 47 -5.99 1.24 8.35
C PRO A 47 -5.27 1.87 7.16
N SER A 48 -4.29 1.14 6.63
CA SER A 48 -3.66 1.46 5.35
C SER A 48 -4.68 1.52 4.21
N TYR A 49 -4.34 2.25 3.15
CA TYR A 49 -5.18 2.43 1.97
C TYR A 49 -5.14 1.23 1.02
N GLY A 50 -4.20 0.30 1.21
CA GLY A 50 -4.15 -0.95 0.47
C GLY A 50 -2.76 -1.56 0.44
N PHE A 51 -2.69 -2.77 -0.12
CA PHE A 51 -1.45 -3.51 -0.30
C PHE A 51 -1.36 -4.12 -1.69
N LEU A 52 -0.17 -4.09 -2.26
CA LEU A 52 0.20 -4.84 -3.46
C LEU A 52 1.37 -5.77 -3.13
N LEU A 53 1.38 -6.95 -3.72
CA LEU A 53 2.47 -7.91 -3.66
C LEU A 53 3.00 -8.13 -5.07
N VAL A 54 4.28 -7.84 -5.25
CA VAL A 54 5.04 -8.21 -6.46
C VAL A 54 5.82 -9.47 -6.15
N GLN A 55 5.72 -10.49 -6.99
CA GLN A 55 6.49 -11.73 -6.90
C GLN A 55 7.34 -11.90 -8.17
N TYR A 56 8.62 -12.19 -8.01
CA TYR A 56 9.58 -12.34 -9.10
C TYR A 56 9.74 -13.82 -9.47
N PHE A 57 9.73 -14.13 -10.77
CA PHE A 57 9.85 -15.48 -11.32
C PHE A 57 10.80 -15.50 -12.51
N GLY A 58 12.06 -15.88 -12.26
CA GLY A 58 13.09 -15.81 -13.29
C GLY A 58 13.31 -14.36 -13.72
N ASP A 59 13.05 -14.07 -14.99
CA ASP A 59 13.13 -12.73 -15.57
C ASP A 59 11.78 -11.99 -15.58
N ASP A 60 10.70 -12.60 -15.09
CA ASP A 60 9.35 -12.05 -15.08
C ASP A 60 8.87 -11.68 -13.67
N ALA A 61 7.73 -10.99 -13.59
CA ALA A 61 7.08 -10.67 -12.31
C ALA A 61 5.55 -10.80 -12.41
N VAL A 62 4.87 -10.96 -11.28
CA VAL A 62 3.41 -10.86 -11.19
C VAL A 62 3.04 -9.97 -10.03
N MET A 63 2.01 -9.14 -10.21
CA MET A 63 1.45 -8.32 -9.14
C MET A 63 0.05 -8.79 -8.77
N SER A 64 -0.22 -8.90 -7.48
CA SER A 64 -1.59 -9.01 -6.98
C SER A 64 -1.81 -8.17 -5.73
N GLY A 65 -3.06 -7.80 -5.43
CA GLY A 65 -3.34 -7.11 -4.18
C GLY A 65 -4.72 -6.47 -4.12
N VAL A 66 -4.94 -5.71 -3.05
CA VAL A 66 -6.21 -5.06 -2.74
C VAL A 66 -5.95 -3.60 -2.42
N LEU A 67 -6.68 -2.72 -3.09
CA LEU A 67 -6.67 -1.28 -2.86
C LEU A 67 -8.06 -0.81 -2.42
N ASN A 68 -8.11 0.09 -1.44
CA ASN A 68 -9.37 0.64 -0.94
C ASN A 68 -9.94 1.63 -1.97
N GLU A 69 -11.19 1.39 -2.41
CA GLU A 69 -11.86 2.19 -3.44
C GLU A 69 -12.11 3.66 -3.02
N LYS A 70 -12.05 3.96 -1.72
CA LYS A 70 -12.11 5.34 -1.21
C LYS A 70 -10.93 6.18 -1.69
N TYR A 71 -9.77 5.56 -1.89
CA TYR A 71 -8.52 6.24 -2.19
C TYR A 71 -8.01 5.94 -3.61
N PHE A 72 -8.34 4.76 -4.14
CA PHE A 72 -7.87 4.31 -5.44
C PHE A 72 -9.02 4.05 -6.41
N ALA A 73 -8.81 4.44 -7.66
CA ALA A 73 -9.73 4.18 -8.76
C ALA A 73 -9.04 3.43 -9.89
N LYS A 74 -9.82 2.70 -10.70
CA LYS A 74 -9.30 1.86 -11.80
C LYS A 74 -8.47 2.62 -12.84
N ASN A 75 -8.72 3.92 -13.01
CA ASN A 75 -7.95 4.76 -13.93
C ASN A 75 -6.53 5.09 -13.40
N MET A 76 -6.21 4.79 -12.13
CA MET A 76 -4.88 4.96 -11.55
C MET A 76 -3.96 3.76 -11.81
N THR A 77 -4.45 2.67 -12.40
CA THR A 77 -3.68 1.43 -12.56
C THR A 77 -2.40 1.63 -13.36
N GLU A 78 -2.42 2.40 -14.45
CA GLU A 78 -1.21 2.68 -15.24
C GLU A 78 -0.18 3.48 -14.43
N ASP A 79 -0.62 4.48 -13.68
CA ASP A 79 0.27 5.27 -12.81
C ASP A 79 0.90 4.38 -11.73
N ILE A 80 0.15 3.41 -11.18
CA ILE A 80 0.66 2.42 -10.22
C ILE A 80 1.74 1.55 -10.87
N LEU A 81 1.51 1.06 -12.09
CA LEU A 81 2.49 0.24 -12.80
C LEU A 81 3.78 1.02 -13.05
N CYS A 82 3.69 2.24 -13.59
CA CYS A 82 4.86 3.10 -13.80
C CYS A 82 5.60 3.38 -12.48
N PHE A 83 4.86 3.69 -11.41
CA PHE A 83 5.44 3.91 -10.08
C PHE A 83 6.21 2.69 -9.57
N LEU A 84 5.69 1.49 -9.78
CA LEU A 84 6.35 0.25 -9.37
C LEU A 84 7.57 -0.06 -10.24
N GLU A 85 7.51 0.12 -11.56
CA GLU A 85 8.67 -0.07 -12.45
C GLU A 85 9.82 0.89 -12.12
N ASP A 86 9.51 2.13 -11.74
CA ASP A 86 10.49 3.11 -11.28
C ASP A 86 11.04 2.82 -9.88
N SER A 87 10.31 2.01 -9.10
CA SER A 87 10.68 1.67 -7.72
C SER A 87 11.33 0.31 -7.57
N LEU A 88 11.02 -0.61 -8.47
CA LEU A 88 11.46 -1.98 -8.51
C LEU A 88 12.03 -2.25 -9.91
N PRO A 89 13.31 -1.95 -10.16
CA PRO A 89 13.91 -2.09 -11.49
C PRO A 89 13.78 -3.49 -12.10
N GLN A 90 13.60 -4.52 -11.27
CA GLN A 90 13.32 -5.91 -11.66
C GLN A 90 12.00 -6.08 -12.43
N CYS A 91 11.07 -5.13 -12.29
CA CYS A 91 9.78 -5.15 -13.01
C CYS A 91 9.85 -4.40 -14.35
N ARG A 92 10.96 -3.73 -14.67
CA ARG A 92 11.03 -2.85 -15.85
C ARG A 92 11.30 -3.67 -17.12
N ASN A 93 10.49 -3.49 -18.15
CA ASN A 93 10.60 -4.17 -19.45
C ASN A 93 10.50 -5.71 -19.36
N VAL A 94 9.76 -6.23 -18.38
CA VAL A 94 9.51 -7.68 -18.22
C VAL A 94 8.03 -7.98 -18.45
N TYR A 95 7.68 -9.26 -18.58
CA TYR A 95 6.27 -9.64 -18.55
C TYR A 95 5.74 -9.46 -17.12
N PHE A 96 4.84 -8.49 -16.93
CA PHE A 96 4.35 -8.08 -15.60
C PHE A 96 2.82 -8.08 -15.51
N PRO A 97 2.15 -9.25 -15.59
CA PRO A 97 0.71 -9.36 -15.37
C PRO A 97 0.31 -8.91 -13.96
N TYR A 98 -0.92 -8.39 -13.85
CA TYR A 98 -1.46 -7.90 -12.58
C TYR A 98 -2.93 -8.25 -12.36
N HIS A 99 -3.29 -8.41 -11.08
CA HIS A 99 -4.67 -8.51 -10.61
C HIS A 99 -4.86 -7.63 -9.37
N ILE A 100 -5.65 -6.57 -9.48
CA ILE A 100 -5.89 -5.64 -8.36
C ILE A 100 -7.39 -5.63 -8.06
N ASP A 101 -7.75 -6.01 -6.83
CA ASP A 101 -9.09 -5.84 -6.32
C ASP A 101 -9.25 -4.43 -5.74
N PHE A 102 -10.24 -3.69 -6.22
CA PHE A 102 -10.66 -2.42 -5.61
C PHE A 102 -11.83 -2.73 -4.68
N ALA A 103 -11.62 -2.57 -3.38
CA ALA A 103 -12.55 -3.04 -2.36
C ALA A 103 -13.10 -1.90 -1.49
N ALA A 104 -14.40 -1.96 -1.21
CA ALA A 104 -15.07 -1.14 -0.22
C ALA A 104 -14.87 -1.70 1.19
N VAL A 105 -14.59 -0.83 2.16
CA VAL A 105 -14.64 -1.20 3.58
C VAL A 105 -16.10 -1.20 4.04
N THR A 106 -16.62 -2.37 4.43
CA THR A 106 -18.03 -2.55 4.82
C THR A 106 -18.23 -2.79 6.31
N GLY A 107 -17.14 -2.92 7.07
CA GLY A 107 -17.15 -3.12 8.51
C GLY A 107 -15.75 -2.96 9.09
N TYR A 108 -15.67 -2.90 10.41
CA TYR A 108 -14.41 -2.84 11.15
C TYR A 108 -14.58 -3.50 12.51
N ASP A 109 -13.46 -3.90 13.09
CA ASP A 109 -13.33 -4.27 14.50
C ASP A 109 -12.23 -3.38 15.09
N GLU A 110 -12.42 -2.91 16.31
CA GLU A 110 -11.56 -1.88 16.89
C GLU A 110 -11.28 -2.16 18.36
N TYR A 111 -10.01 -2.10 18.73
CA TYR A 111 -9.54 -2.08 20.11
C TYR A 111 -8.67 -0.84 20.31
N ASN A 112 -9.15 0.09 21.14
CA ASN A 112 -8.51 1.39 21.34
C ASN A 112 -7.52 1.44 22.52
N GLY A 113 -7.12 0.27 23.03
CA GLY A 113 -6.24 0.18 24.19
C GLY A 113 -6.96 0.39 25.53
N GLU A 114 -6.18 0.29 26.60
CA GLU A 114 -6.62 0.54 27.97
C GLU A 114 -6.57 2.03 28.30
N TYR A 115 -7.47 2.47 29.18
CA TYR A 115 -7.44 3.82 29.73
C TYR A 115 -6.59 3.84 30.99
N SER A 116 -5.71 4.83 31.10
CA SER A 116 -4.98 5.10 32.34
C SER A 116 -5.99 5.51 33.42
N ALA A 117 -5.84 4.98 34.63
CA ALA A 117 -6.68 5.34 35.78
C ALA A 117 -6.30 6.70 36.38
#